data_AF-A0A925GDA8-F1
#
_entry.id   AF-A0A925GDA8-F1
#
_cell.length_a   1.000
_cell.length_b   1.000
_cell.length_c   1.000
_cell.angle_alpha   90.00
_cell.angle_beta   90.00
_cell.angle_gamma   90.00
#
_symmetry.space_group_name_H-M   'P 1'
#
loop_
_entity.id
_entity.type
_entity.pdbx_description
1 polymer ?
#
loop_
_entity_poly.entity_id
_entity_poly.type
_entity_poly.pdbx_seq_one_letter_code
_entity_poly.pdbx_strand_id
1 'polypeptide(L)'
;VWRFAQRPDDFAEGQYWDRFHAMGMDPAGLDWAELALRYAAFAPGVASAIVGTKTPENFLRNVAIVAQGPLPAELQAHIANSFATHNQGWASLI
;
A
#
# COMPACT_ATOMS: atom_id res chain seq x y z
N VAL A 1 6.38 8.18 -1.53
CA VAL A 1 7.82 8.43 -1.35
C VAL A 1 8.33 7.46 -0.29
N TRP A 2 9.43 6.76 -0.55
CA TRP A 2 10.03 5.86 0.44
C TRP A 2 10.69 6.64 1.59
N ARG A 3 10.72 6.06 2.80
CA ARG A 3 11.25 6.73 4.00
C ARG A 3 12.75 7.03 3.92
N PHE A 4 13.51 6.16 3.26
CA PHE A 4 14.98 6.25 3.14
C PHE A 4 15.40 6.70 1.74
N ALA A 5 16.30 7.68 1.67
CA ALA A 5 16.85 8.18 0.40
C ALA A 5 17.80 7.18 -0.28
N GLN A 6 18.48 6.34 0.50
CA GLN A 6 19.38 5.29 0.04
C GLN A 6 18.80 3.92 0.39
N ARG A 7 19.21 2.88 -0.36
CA ARG A 7 18.83 1.50 -0.09
C ARG A 7 19.37 1.07 1.28
N PRO A 8 18.53 0.60 2.23
CA PRO A 8 19.01 0.05 3.48
C PRO A 8 19.88 -1.20 3.29
N ASP A 9 20.84 -1.40 4.20
CA ASP A 9 21.70 -2.59 4.20
C ASP A 9 20.98 -3.82 4.77
N ASP A 10 19.96 -3.62 5.60
CA ASP A 10 19.12 -4.71 6.12
C ASP A 10 18.45 -5.47 4.97
N PHE A 11 18.47 -6.79 5.06
CA PHE A 11 18.00 -7.66 3.98
C PHE A 11 16.52 -7.42 3.66
N ALA A 12 15.66 -7.32 4.69
CA ALA A 12 14.23 -7.17 4.49
C ALA A 12 13.87 -5.75 4.04
N GLU A 13 14.38 -4.73 4.73
CA GLU A 13 14.10 -3.34 4.35
C GLU A 13 14.69 -2.98 2.99
N GLY A 14 15.91 -3.45 2.68
CA GLY A 14 16.55 -3.27 1.38
C GLY A 14 15.76 -3.92 0.25
N GLN A 15 15.21 -5.10 0.48
CA GLN A 15 14.33 -5.78 -0.47
C GLN A 15 13.02 -5.02 -0.74
N TYR A 16 12.37 -4.50 0.31
CA TYR A 16 11.18 -3.68 0.11
C TYR A 16 11.50 -2.36 -0.59
N TRP A 17 12.67 -1.76 -0.31
CA TRP A 17 13.16 -0.58 -1.03
C TRP A 17 13.30 -0.87 -2.52
N ASP A 18 13.98 -1.96 -2.89
CA ASP A 18 14.18 -2.37 -4.29
C ASP A 18 12.84 -2.54 -5.02
N ARG A 19 11.87 -3.20 -4.37
CA ARG A 19 10.53 -3.42 -4.95
C ARG A 19 9.74 -2.12 -5.09
N PHE A 20 9.75 -1.27 -4.06
CA PHE A 20 9.02 0.00 -4.11
C PHE A 20 9.46 0.85 -5.30
N HIS A 21 10.78 0.94 -5.53
CA HIS A 21 11.32 1.66 -6.68
C HIS A 21 11.05 0.95 -8.00
N ALA A 22 11.17 -0.37 -8.06
CA ALA A 22 10.87 -1.14 -9.27
C ALA A 22 9.41 -1.01 -9.71
N MET A 23 8.47 -0.99 -8.75
CA MET A 23 7.04 -0.85 -9.01
C MET A 23 6.64 0.57 -9.45
N GLY A 24 7.49 1.58 -9.22
CA GLY A 24 7.25 2.96 -9.64
C GLY A 24 5.94 3.55 -9.12
N MET A 25 5.48 3.14 -7.92
CA MET A 25 4.14 3.47 -7.45
C MET A 25 3.94 4.98 -7.25
N ASP A 26 2.88 5.51 -7.87
CA ASP A 26 2.40 6.88 -7.75
C ASP A 26 1.03 6.88 -7.04
N PRO A 27 0.81 7.67 -5.98
CA PRO A 27 -0.49 7.77 -5.35
C PRO A 27 -1.53 8.56 -6.16
N ALA A 28 -1.20 9.02 -7.38
CA ALA A 28 -2.11 9.70 -8.29
C ALA A 28 -2.79 10.93 -7.64
N GLY A 29 -2.02 11.69 -6.87
CA GLY A 29 -2.50 12.87 -6.13
C GLY A 29 -3.19 12.58 -4.80
N LEU A 30 -3.36 11.31 -4.41
CA LEU A 30 -3.88 10.92 -3.10
C LEU A 30 -2.79 10.97 -2.02
N ASP A 31 -3.22 11.03 -0.76
CA ASP A 31 -2.33 10.69 0.36
C ASP A 31 -2.03 9.18 0.36
N TRP A 32 -0.83 8.80 0.81
CA TRP A 32 -0.43 7.39 0.85
C TRP A 32 -1.29 6.54 1.79
N ALA A 33 -1.75 7.09 2.91
CA ALA A 33 -2.65 6.36 3.79
C ALA A 33 -4.02 6.18 3.14
N GLU A 34 -4.49 7.19 2.40
CA GLU A 34 -5.73 7.08 1.63
C GLU A 34 -5.65 5.98 0.58
N LEU A 35 -4.59 6.01 -0.25
CA LEU A 35 -4.37 5.00 -1.28
C LEU A 35 -4.30 3.59 -0.66
N ALA A 36 -3.45 3.41 0.35
CA ALA A 36 -3.21 2.10 0.96
C ALA A 36 -4.45 1.54 1.64
N LEU A 37 -5.18 2.35 2.42
CA LEU A 37 -6.39 1.90 3.12
C LEU A 37 -7.51 1.54 2.16
N ARG A 38 -7.77 2.40 1.16
CA ARG A 38 -8.84 2.14 0.17
C ARG A 38 -8.49 0.96 -0.73
N TYR A 39 -7.21 0.80 -1.10
CA TYR A 39 -6.76 -0.40 -1.80
C TYR A 39 -6.99 -1.66 -0.98
N ALA A 40 -6.51 -1.70 0.27
CA ALA A 40 -6.59 -2.89 1.12
C ALA A 40 -8.03 -3.25 1.49
N ALA A 41 -8.85 -2.27 1.89
CA ALA A 41 -10.22 -2.51 2.35
C ALA A 41 -11.17 -2.98 1.26
N PHE A 42 -10.91 -2.61 0.00
CA PHE A 42 -11.77 -2.93 -1.13
C PHE A 42 -11.09 -3.84 -2.18
N ALA A 43 -9.98 -4.48 -1.83
CA ALA A 43 -9.35 -5.46 -2.70
C ALA A 43 -10.26 -6.71 -2.84
N PRO A 44 -10.30 -7.36 -4.03
CA PRO A 44 -11.08 -8.58 -4.22
C PRO A 44 -10.71 -9.67 -3.20
N GLY A 45 -11.72 -10.26 -2.55
CA GLY A 45 -11.54 -11.32 -1.56
C GLY A 45 -11.24 -10.84 -0.13
N VAL A 46 -11.13 -9.53 0.11
CA VAL A 46 -10.95 -8.98 1.45
C VAL A 46 -12.31 -8.79 2.13
N ALA A 47 -12.48 -9.38 3.31
CA ALA A 47 -13.67 -9.18 4.15
C ALA A 47 -13.48 -8.11 5.23
N SER A 48 -12.22 -7.84 5.63
CA SER A 48 -11.89 -6.88 6.67
C SER A 48 -10.45 -6.37 6.48
N ALA A 49 -10.21 -5.12 6.85
CA ALA A 49 -8.88 -4.52 6.90
C ALA A 49 -8.55 -4.11 8.34
N ILE A 50 -7.36 -4.48 8.82
CA ILE A 50 -6.87 -4.14 10.15
C ILE A 50 -5.87 -2.99 10.01
N VAL A 51 -6.11 -1.89 10.72
CA VAL A 51 -5.19 -0.75 10.76
C VAL A 51 -4.73 -0.47 12.19
N GLY A 52 -3.41 -0.36 12.36
CA GLY A 52 -2.80 0.01 13.63
C GLY A 52 -2.65 1.53 13.76
N THR A 53 -3.07 2.09 14.89
CA THR A 53 -2.84 3.50 15.24
C THR A 53 -2.61 3.65 16.74
N LYS A 54 -1.84 4.68 17.13
CA LYS A 54 -1.57 5.04 18.53
C LYS A 54 -2.48 6.16 19.05
N THR A 55 -3.25 6.81 18.19
CA THR A 55 -4.09 7.97 18.56
C THR A 55 -5.52 7.86 18.01
N PRO A 56 -6.53 8.37 18.75
CA PRO A 56 -7.92 8.41 18.28
C PRO A 56 -8.12 9.24 17.01
N GLU A 57 -7.37 10.32 16.81
CA GLU A 57 -7.50 11.21 15.66
C GLU A 57 -7.17 10.48 14.35
N ASN A 58 -6.11 9.66 14.38
CA ASN A 58 -5.74 8.82 13.26
C ASN A 58 -6.77 7.72 13.00
N PHE A 59 -7.40 7.17 14.06
CA PHE A 59 -8.49 6.22 13.89
C PHE A 59 -9.66 6.85 13.13
N LEU A 60 -10.11 8.04 13.56
CA LEU A 60 -11.20 8.77 12.91
C LEU A 60 -10.84 9.14 11.45
N ARG A 61 -9.59 9.52 11.19
CA ARG A 61 -9.10 9.77 9.82
C ARG A 61 -9.19 8.51 8.95
N ASN A 62 -8.77 7.35 9.47
CA ASN A 62 -8.82 6.09 8.72
C ASN A 62 -10.27 5.68 8.41
N VAL A 63 -11.18 5.88 9.36
CA VAL A 63 -12.63 5.66 9.14
C VAL A 63 -13.16 6.56 8.03
N ALA A 64 -12.83 7.85 8.05
CA ALA A 64 -13.25 8.80 7.01
C ALA A 64 -12.69 8.43 5.63
N ILE A 65 -11.45 7.95 5.55
CA ILE A 65 -10.83 7.46 4.31
C ILE A 65 -11.60 6.25 3.75
N VAL A 66 -11.88 5.24 4.57
CA VAL A 66 -12.58 4.02 4.11
C VAL A 66 -14.02 4.34 3.68
N ALA A 67 -14.68 5.30 4.34
CA ALA A 67 -16.02 5.74 3.99
C ALA A 67 -16.12 6.37 2.58
N GLN A 68 -15.01 6.78 1.96
CA GLN A 68 -14.99 7.25 0.57
C GLN A 68 -15.14 6.13 -0.46
N GLY A 69 -15.12 4.86 -0.03
CA GLY A 69 -15.33 3.70 -0.89
C GLY A 69 -14.07 3.27 -1.67
N PRO A 70 -14.22 2.38 -2.66
CA PRO A 70 -13.10 1.83 -3.43
C PRO A 70 -12.34 2.91 -4.20
N LEU A 71 -11.08 2.63 -4.52
CA LEU A 71 -10.33 3.42 -5.50
C LEU A 71 -10.99 3.33 -6.89
N PRO A 72 -10.73 4.29 -7.79
CA PRO A 72 -11.06 4.12 -9.21
C PRO A 72 -10.52 2.78 -9.72
N ALA A 73 -11.33 2.04 -10.48
CA ALA A 73 -11.00 0.68 -10.90
C ALA A 73 -9.67 0.60 -11.66
N GLU A 74 -9.35 1.61 -12.47
CA GLU A 74 -8.08 1.70 -13.20
C GLU A 74 -6.88 1.80 -12.26
N LEU A 75 -6.98 2.60 -11.20
CA LEU A 75 -5.93 2.75 -10.20
C LEU A 75 -5.76 1.46 -9.40
N GLN A 76 -6.86 0.80 -9.03
CA GLN A 76 -6.81 -0.47 -8.33
C GLN A 76 -6.16 -1.57 -9.18
N ALA A 77 -6.53 -1.67 -10.46
CA ALA A 77 -5.94 -2.62 -11.41
C ALA A 77 -4.46 -2.31 -11.67
N HIS A 78 -4.08 -1.04 -11.81
CA HIS A 78 -2.70 -0.62 -12.00
C HIS A 78 -1.81 -1.10 -10.85
N ILE A 79 -2.24 -0.88 -9.60
CA ILE A 79 -1.51 -1.32 -8.42
C ILE A 79 -1.39 -2.85 -8.41
N ALA A 80 -2.50 -3.56 -8.57
CA ALA A 80 -2.50 -5.03 -8.58
C ALA A 80 -1.55 -5.61 -9.65
N ASN A 81 -1.56 -5.03 -10.86
CA ASN A 81 -0.69 -5.44 -11.95
C ASN A 81 0.79 -5.14 -11.68
N SER A 82 1.09 -4.00 -11.05
CA SER A 82 2.47 -3.66 -10.65
C SER A 82 2.98 -4.66 -9.61
N PHE A 83 2.17 -4.99 -8.60
CA PHE A 83 2.50 -6.01 -7.61
C PHE A 83 2.74 -7.38 -8.25
N ALA A 84 1.87 -7.81 -9.18
CA ALA A 84 2.00 -9.08 -9.88
C ALA A 84 3.28 -9.15 -10.75
N THR A 85 3.57 -8.08 -11.49
CA THR A 85 4.74 -7.96 -12.38
C THR A 85 6.05 -8.03 -11.59
N HIS A 86 6.09 -7.38 -10.42
CA HIS A 86 7.29 -7.28 -9.60
C HIS A 86 7.29 -8.25 -8.40
N ASN A 87 6.48 -9.32 -8.45
CA ASN A 87 6.36 -10.26 -7.33
C ASN A 87 7.59 -11.17 -7.13
N GLN A 88 8.45 -11.29 -8.16
CA GLN A 88 9.78 -11.95 -8.15
C GLN A 88 9.86 -13.28 -7.38
N GLY A 89 8.78 -14.08 -7.36
CA GLY A 89 8.76 -15.38 -6.69
C GLY A 89 8.89 -15.32 -5.17
N TRP A 90 8.62 -14.19 -4.53
CA TRP A 90 8.62 -14.11 -3.07
C TRP A 90 7.50 -14.98 -2.50
N ALA A 91 7.90 -15.94 -1.66
CA ALA A 91 6.99 -16.48 -0.67
C ALA A 91 6.67 -15.34 0.29
N SER A 92 5.39 -15.00 0.45
CA SER A 92 4.96 -14.03 1.46
C SER A 92 5.63 -14.35 2.79
N LEU A 93 6.46 -13.42 3.28
CA LEU A 93 6.97 -13.48 4.65
C LEU A 93 5.80 -13.09 5.55
N ILE A 94 5.23 -14.08 6.23
CA ILE A 94 4.31 -13.84 7.35
C ILE A 94 5.14 -13.76 8.63
#